data_AF-A0AA39HAG4-F1
#
_entry.id   AF-A0AA39HAG4-F1
#
_cell.length_a   1.000
_cell.length_b   1.000
_cell.length_c   1.000
_cell.angle_alpha   90.00
_cell.angle_beta   90.00
_cell.angle_gamma   90.00
#
_symmetry.space_group_name_H-M   'P 1'
#
loop_
_entity.id
_entity.type
_entity.pdbx_description
1 polymer ?
#
loop_
_entity_poly.entity_id
_entity_poly.type
_entity_poly.pdbx_seq_one_letter_code
_entity_poly.pdbx_strand_id
1 'polypeptide(L)'
;MFYLGTLDVFNILANASLTGYLLFVGAVPCSYIDFIYLAGAFELGMWANQCCTCAVLLVNRCAQLVNADWPKYSFLGKRAYIWIAMCVTYGLTFSFFANALVFSSTSYAWFFDPYIDIPELNYVDKSYYKSTLHTANNIGVILLLVGLNTVLMALIKMKRGANTRFGRVQTLITIQSFVICLFTISSSLIFVIDQHFRVPTVVTIASNFSWQLSNAGPGIMYIAINRTIRNGVLSMINKKIGWKASSKIYSITRRDLTQW
;
A
#
# COMPACT_ATOMS: atom_id res chain seq x y z
N MET A 1 4.62 -10.87 3.04
CA MET A 1 3.19 -10.75 3.38
C MET A 1 2.99 -10.12 4.75
N PHE A 2 3.55 -10.67 5.84
CA PHE A 2 3.46 -10.03 7.16
C PHE A 2 4.04 -8.60 7.19
N TYR A 3 5.25 -8.44 6.64
CA TYR A 3 5.90 -7.13 6.52
C TYR A 3 5.04 -6.11 5.76
N LEU A 4 4.61 -6.47 4.54
CA LEU A 4 3.69 -5.64 3.74
C LEU A 4 2.43 -5.25 4.53
N GLY A 5 1.76 -6.22 5.16
CA GLY A 5 0.54 -5.91 5.92
C GLY A 5 0.77 -4.99 7.12
N THR A 6 1.95 -5.07 7.75
CA THR A 6 2.34 -4.13 8.83
C THR A 6 2.54 -2.73 8.26
N LEU A 7 3.21 -2.65 7.12
CA LEU A 7 3.46 -1.40 6.42
C LEU A 7 2.16 -0.74 5.90
N ASP A 8 1.23 -1.53 5.38
CA ASP A 8 -0.09 -1.07 4.95
C ASP A 8 -0.88 -0.45 6.11
N VAL A 9 -0.82 -1.06 7.31
CA VAL A 9 -1.48 -0.52 8.52
C VAL A 9 -0.90 0.84 8.90
N PHE A 10 0.43 0.97 8.93
CA PHE A 10 1.07 2.26 9.23
C PHE A 10 0.76 3.32 8.17
N ASN A 11 0.76 2.94 6.89
CA ASN A 11 0.37 3.86 5.81
C ASN A 11 -1.07 4.34 5.99
N ILE A 12 -2.03 3.46 6.26
CA ILE A 12 -3.45 3.85 6.45
C ILE A 12 -3.63 4.78 7.65
N LEU A 13 -2.89 4.55 8.74
CA LEU A 13 -2.95 5.43 9.91
C LEU A 13 -2.44 6.85 9.57
N ALA A 14 -1.38 6.96 8.78
CA ALA A 14 -0.88 8.24 8.32
C ALA A 14 -1.78 8.82 7.19
N ASN A 15 -1.76 8.21 6.01
CA ASN A 15 -2.36 8.79 4.82
C ASN A 15 -3.90 8.88 4.81
N ALA A 16 -4.60 8.13 5.67
CA ALA A 16 -6.05 8.17 5.75
C ALA A 16 -6.53 8.77 7.08
N SER A 17 -6.08 8.22 8.21
CA SER A 17 -6.58 8.66 9.53
C SER A 17 -6.05 10.04 9.90
N LEU A 18 -4.75 10.29 9.73
CA LEU A 18 -4.17 11.61 10.00
C LEU A 18 -4.67 12.65 8.99
N THR A 19 -4.65 12.33 7.69
CA THR A 19 -5.22 13.21 6.64
C THR A 19 -6.67 13.58 6.94
N GLY A 20 -7.50 12.62 7.34
CA GLY A 20 -8.90 12.86 7.70
C GLY A 20 -9.05 13.77 8.92
N TYR A 21 -8.21 13.58 9.94
CA TYR A 21 -8.18 14.46 11.11
C TYR A 21 -7.76 15.88 10.76
N LEU A 22 -6.67 16.05 10.02
CA LEU A 22 -6.18 17.37 9.58
C LEU A 22 -7.22 18.09 8.71
N LEU A 23 -7.94 17.36 7.87
CA LEU A 23 -9.03 17.91 7.09
C LEU A 23 -10.20 18.37 7.99
N PHE A 24 -10.59 17.58 8.98
CA PHE A 24 -11.69 17.89 9.89
C PHE A 24 -11.45 19.19 10.68
N VAL A 25 -10.21 19.41 11.14
CA VAL A 25 -9.84 20.63 11.87
C VAL A 25 -9.52 21.82 10.95
N GLY A 26 -9.52 21.62 9.62
CA GLY A 26 -9.17 22.66 8.65
C GLY A 26 -7.70 23.09 8.71
N ALA A 27 -6.79 22.14 8.97
CA ALA A 27 -5.37 22.43 9.10
C ALA A 27 -4.74 22.82 7.76
N VAL A 28 -3.97 23.90 7.78
CA VAL A 28 -3.05 24.32 6.72
C VAL A 28 -1.61 24.17 7.24
N PRO A 29 -0.57 24.23 6.38
CA PRO A 29 0.81 24.02 6.82
C PRO A 29 1.21 24.89 8.02
N CYS A 30 0.78 26.16 8.06
CA CYS A 30 1.07 27.09 9.14
C CYS A 30 0.38 26.77 10.49
N SER A 31 -0.66 25.94 10.51
CA SER A 31 -1.39 25.62 11.75
C SER A 31 -0.53 24.81 12.72
N TYR A 32 0.22 23.83 12.19
CA TYR A 32 1.01 22.88 12.97
C TYR A 32 2.25 22.45 12.18
N ILE A 33 3.06 23.41 11.73
CA ILE A 33 4.11 23.19 10.73
C ILE A 33 5.08 22.06 11.09
N ASP A 34 5.56 22.01 12.34
CA ASP A 34 6.52 20.98 12.78
C ASP A 34 5.91 19.57 12.72
N PHE A 35 4.67 19.43 13.21
CA PHE A 35 3.97 18.16 13.21
C PHE A 35 3.62 17.70 11.78
N ILE A 36 3.09 18.61 10.96
CA ILE A 36 2.74 18.32 9.57
C ILE A 36 3.99 17.95 8.77
N TYR A 37 5.10 18.65 8.98
CA TYR A 37 6.38 18.35 8.32
C TYR A 37 6.91 16.97 8.71
N LEU A 38 6.95 16.64 10.00
CA LEU A 38 7.40 15.31 10.46
C LEU A 38 6.47 14.19 9.95
N ALA A 39 5.17 14.42 9.95
CA ALA A 39 4.18 13.48 9.41
C ALA A 39 4.39 13.28 7.90
N GLY A 40 4.57 14.34 7.13
CA GLY A 40 4.79 14.25 5.69
C GLY A 40 6.12 13.60 5.31
N ALA A 41 7.19 13.81 6.12
CA ALA A 41 8.46 13.10 5.95
C ALA A 41 8.30 11.58 6.22
N PHE A 42 7.53 11.24 7.25
CA PHE A 42 7.19 9.85 7.57
C PHE A 42 6.36 9.20 6.44
N GLU A 43 5.33 9.88 5.97
CA GLU A 43 4.48 9.42 4.87
C GLU A 43 5.27 9.20 3.58
N LEU A 44 6.17 10.12 3.25
CA LEU A 44 7.00 10.01 2.05
C LEU A 44 7.94 8.80 2.12
N GLY A 45 8.53 8.54 3.29
CA GLY A 45 9.35 7.33 3.48
C GLY A 45 8.54 6.04 3.45
N MET A 46 7.34 6.06 4.04
CA MET A 46 6.41 4.92 3.98
C MET A 46 5.93 4.64 2.56
N TRP A 47 5.71 5.68 1.75
CA TRP A 47 5.40 5.57 0.32
C TRP A 47 6.56 4.93 -0.45
N ALA A 48 7.78 5.45 -0.31
CA ALA A 48 8.95 4.87 -0.97
C ALA A 48 9.19 3.40 -0.57
N ASN A 49 9.07 3.10 0.72
CA ASN A 49 9.16 1.73 1.25
C ASN A 49 8.09 0.81 0.66
N GLN A 50 6.85 1.30 0.53
CA GLN A 50 5.75 0.57 -0.10
C GLN A 50 6.06 0.30 -1.56
N CYS A 51 6.49 1.30 -2.34
CA CYS A 51 6.83 1.14 -3.75
C CYS A 51 7.90 0.06 -3.95
N CYS A 52 8.98 0.09 -3.14
CA CYS A 52 10.02 -0.92 -3.18
C CYS A 52 9.47 -2.32 -2.85
N THR A 53 8.67 -2.42 -1.80
CA THR A 53 8.04 -3.68 -1.38
C THR A 53 7.12 -4.25 -2.46
N CYS A 54 6.33 -3.41 -3.13
CA CYS A 54 5.49 -3.81 -4.26
C CYS A 54 6.32 -4.38 -5.42
N ALA A 55 7.43 -3.73 -5.79
CA ALA A 55 8.33 -4.22 -6.82
C ALA A 55 8.94 -5.59 -6.44
N VAL A 56 9.44 -5.72 -5.22
CA VAL A 56 10.00 -6.97 -4.69
C VAL A 56 8.97 -8.10 -4.70
N LEU A 57 7.73 -7.81 -4.31
CA LEU A 57 6.64 -8.78 -4.33
C LEU A 57 6.29 -9.22 -5.75
N LEU A 58 6.30 -8.29 -6.71
CA LEU A 58 5.99 -8.59 -8.11
C LEU A 58 7.10 -9.45 -8.74
N VAL A 59 8.37 -9.16 -8.43
CA VAL A 59 9.50 -10.04 -8.78
C VAL A 59 9.31 -11.43 -8.18
N ASN A 60 8.95 -11.53 -6.90
CA ASN A 60 8.65 -12.81 -6.26
C ASN A 60 7.48 -13.57 -6.94
N ARG A 61 6.50 -12.88 -7.54
CA ARG A 61 5.43 -13.54 -8.30
C ARG A 61 5.89 -14.02 -9.66
N CYS A 62 6.62 -13.20 -10.41
CA CYS A 62 7.22 -13.61 -11.68
C CYS A 62 8.15 -14.81 -11.48
N ALA A 63 9.00 -14.75 -10.44
CA ALA A 63 9.86 -15.82 -10.00
C ALA A 63 9.13 -17.16 -9.86
N GLN A 64 8.03 -17.13 -9.10
CA GLN A 64 7.23 -18.32 -8.80
C GLN A 64 6.57 -18.91 -10.06
N LEU A 65 6.22 -18.08 -11.04
CA LEU A 65 5.65 -18.54 -12.31
C LEU A 65 6.72 -19.14 -13.24
N VAL A 66 7.93 -18.58 -13.25
CA VAL A 66 9.04 -19.14 -14.02
C VAL A 66 9.48 -20.48 -13.43
N ASN A 67 9.82 -20.48 -12.14
CA ASN A 67 10.24 -21.67 -11.41
C ASN A 67 9.74 -21.60 -9.95
N ALA A 68 8.93 -22.59 -9.55
CA ALA A 68 8.33 -22.65 -8.23
C ALA A 68 9.35 -22.75 -7.08
N ASP A 69 10.58 -23.18 -7.35
CA ASP A 69 11.64 -23.30 -6.35
C ASP A 69 12.46 -22.01 -6.20
N TRP A 70 12.48 -21.13 -7.21
CA TRP A 70 13.29 -19.90 -7.15
C TRP A 70 12.93 -18.99 -5.95
N PRO A 71 11.65 -18.79 -5.61
CA PRO A 71 11.27 -18.07 -4.41
C PRO A 71 11.82 -18.67 -3.11
N LYS A 72 11.99 -20.00 -3.05
CA LYS A 72 12.53 -20.68 -1.85
C LYS A 72 13.99 -20.31 -1.62
N TYR A 73 14.76 -20.10 -2.68
CA TYR A 73 16.17 -19.72 -2.58
C TYR A 73 16.35 -18.24 -2.21
N SER A 74 15.48 -17.34 -2.68
CA SER A 74 15.69 -15.89 -2.51
C SER A 74 14.85 -15.25 -1.41
N PHE A 75 13.66 -15.78 -1.10
CA PHE A 75 12.66 -15.14 -0.24
C PHE A 75 12.33 -15.94 1.04
N LEU A 76 13.07 -17.02 1.33
CA LEU A 76 12.82 -17.86 2.50
C LEU A 76 13.88 -17.69 3.58
N GLY A 77 13.45 -17.81 4.84
CA GLY A 77 14.33 -17.77 6.02
C GLY A 77 15.06 -16.43 6.18
N LYS A 78 16.35 -16.48 6.53
CA LYS A 78 17.16 -15.29 6.84
C LYS A 78 17.30 -14.32 5.65
N ARG A 79 17.19 -14.82 4.42
CA ARG A 79 17.34 -14.02 3.18
C ARG A 79 16.18 -13.07 2.96
N ALA A 80 14.99 -13.40 3.44
CA ALA A 80 13.83 -12.49 3.39
C ALA A 80 14.11 -11.17 4.13
N TYR A 81 14.88 -11.22 5.23
CA TYR A 81 15.24 -10.01 5.98
C TYR A 81 16.18 -9.08 5.21
N ILE A 82 16.97 -9.58 4.26
CA ILE A 82 17.80 -8.74 3.40
C ILE A 82 16.92 -7.89 2.49
N TRP A 83 15.90 -8.50 1.88
CA TRP A 83 14.92 -7.76 1.06
C TRP A 83 14.13 -6.74 1.89
N ILE A 84 13.72 -7.12 3.10
CA ILE A 84 13.02 -6.21 4.02
C ILE A 84 13.93 -5.05 4.41
N ALA A 85 15.18 -5.31 4.80
CA ALA A 85 16.14 -4.29 5.17
C ALA A 85 16.39 -3.32 4.00
N MET A 86 16.49 -3.82 2.78
CA MET A 86 16.59 -2.99 1.59
C MET A 86 15.36 -2.08 1.42
N CYS A 87 14.14 -2.60 1.55
CA CYS A 87 12.92 -1.78 1.47
C CYS A 87 12.87 -0.71 2.58
N VAL A 88 13.22 -1.09 3.82
CA VAL A 88 13.25 -0.17 4.97
C VAL A 88 14.29 0.94 4.73
N THR A 89 15.51 0.57 4.36
CA THR A 89 16.58 1.55 4.09
C THR A 89 16.17 2.48 2.95
N TYR A 90 15.54 1.96 1.89
CA TYR A 90 15.00 2.78 0.81
C TYR A 90 13.93 3.75 1.30
N GLY A 91 13.02 3.34 2.19
CA GLY A 91 12.07 4.26 2.80
C GLY A 91 12.72 5.34 3.67
N LEU A 92 13.70 4.94 4.49
CA LEU A 92 14.41 5.85 5.37
C LEU A 92 15.17 6.93 4.60
N THR A 93 15.73 6.62 3.42
CA THR A 93 16.39 7.66 2.62
C THR A 93 15.43 8.78 2.22
N PHE A 94 14.16 8.46 1.97
CA PHE A 94 13.15 9.46 1.65
C PHE A 94 12.72 10.25 2.89
N SER A 95 12.52 9.59 4.04
CA SER A 95 12.15 10.30 5.27
C SER A 95 13.20 11.29 5.75
N PHE A 96 14.50 11.02 5.53
CA PHE A 96 15.57 11.87 6.03
C PHE A 96 16.16 12.83 4.99
N PHE A 97 16.14 12.48 3.69
CA PHE A 97 16.83 13.26 2.66
C PHE A 97 15.94 13.85 1.57
N ALA A 98 14.65 13.47 1.50
CA ALA A 98 13.73 14.12 0.59
C ALA A 98 13.04 15.31 1.27
N ASN A 99 12.66 16.33 0.49
CA ASN A 99 11.77 17.37 0.98
C ASN A 99 10.45 16.73 1.44
N ALA A 100 9.99 17.07 2.64
CA ALA A 100 8.77 16.53 3.21
C ALA A 100 7.52 17.04 2.49
N LEU A 101 6.46 16.25 2.57
CA LEU A 101 5.12 16.71 2.21
C LEU A 101 4.54 17.58 3.32
N VAL A 102 3.64 18.49 2.95
CA VAL A 102 2.86 19.31 3.87
C VAL A 102 1.39 19.23 3.47
N PHE A 103 0.54 19.02 4.46
CA PHE A 103 -0.89 18.91 4.25
C PHE A 103 -1.52 20.31 4.14
N SER A 104 -2.45 20.47 3.20
CA SER A 104 -3.31 21.65 3.12
C SER A 104 -4.78 21.26 2.98
N SER A 105 -5.61 21.72 3.91
CA SER A 105 -7.07 21.57 3.82
C SER A 105 -7.71 22.41 2.71
N THR A 106 -7.03 23.45 2.19
CA THR A 106 -7.53 24.22 1.04
C THR A 106 -7.53 23.39 -0.24
N SER A 107 -6.55 22.51 -0.37
CA SER A 107 -6.33 21.65 -1.54
C SER A 107 -6.63 20.17 -1.26
N TYR A 108 -7.10 19.84 -0.05
CA TYR A 108 -7.54 18.51 0.40
C TYR A 108 -6.49 17.39 0.31
N ALA A 109 -5.20 17.75 0.33
CA ALA A 109 -4.13 16.81 0.04
C ALA A 109 -2.76 17.26 0.57
N TRP A 110 -1.77 16.39 0.37
CA TRP A 110 -0.37 16.59 0.72
C TRP A 110 0.43 17.06 -0.48
N PHE A 111 1.18 18.14 -0.32
CA PHE A 111 1.97 18.78 -1.37
C PHE A 111 3.38 19.06 -0.90
N PHE A 112 4.29 19.29 -1.84
CA PHE A 112 5.59 19.83 -1.48
C PHE A 112 5.54 21.35 -1.27
N ASP A 113 4.71 22.06 -2.04
CA ASP A 113 4.53 23.51 -1.91
C ASP A 113 3.61 23.85 -0.73
N PRO A 114 4.10 24.49 0.35
CA PRO A 114 3.27 24.90 1.48
C PRO A 114 2.32 26.05 1.15
N TYR A 115 2.51 26.73 0.02
CA TYR A 115 1.72 27.88 -0.41
C TYR A 115 0.73 27.53 -1.52
N ILE A 116 0.41 26.24 -1.68
CA ILE A 116 -0.54 25.76 -2.67
C ILE A 116 -1.92 26.39 -2.44
N ASP A 117 -2.52 26.89 -3.52
CA ASP A 117 -3.82 27.58 -3.51
C ASP A 117 -3.94 28.78 -2.53
N ILE A 118 -2.83 29.47 -2.26
CA ILE A 118 -2.80 30.76 -1.53
C ILE A 118 -2.41 31.88 -2.51
N PRO A 119 -3.38 32.60 -3.13
CA PRO A 119 -3.11 33.57 -4.20
C PRO A 119 -2.15 34.69 -3.80
N GLU A 120 -2.19 35.11 -2.54
CA GLU A 120 -1.40 36.21 -1.97
C GLU A 120 0.09 35.89 -1.95
N LEU A 121 0.48 34.61 -1.96
CA LEU A 121 1.87 34.15 -1.86
C LEU A 121 2.43 33.62 -3.18
N ASN A 122 1.78 33.90 -4.31
CA ASN A 122 2.26 33.48 -5.63
C ASN A 122 3.61 34.09 -6.06
N TYR A 123 4.06 35.15 -5.38
CA TYR A 123 5.37 35.76 -5.62
C TYR A 123 6.55 34.93 -5.06
N VAL A 124 6.27 33.97 -4.18
CA VAL A 124 7.31 33.11 -3.58
C VAL A 124 7.79 32.09 -4.61
N ASP A 125 9.11 31.93 -4.73
CA ASP A 125 9.68 30.89 -5.59
C ASP A 125 9.42 29.50 -5.02
N LYS A 126 8.61 28.72 -5.74
CA LYS A 126 8.18 27.37 -5.36
C LYS A 126 9.22 26.30 -5.70
N SER A 127 10.27 26.64 -6.44
CA SER A 127 11.31 25.70 -6.90
C SER A 127 12.02 25.01 -5.74
N TYR A 128 12.25 25.73 -4.64
CA TYR A 128 12.92 25.24 -3.43
C TYR A 128 12.18 24.10 -2.71
N TYR A 129 10.87 24.03 -2.88
CA TYR A 129 10.05 23.04 -2.16
C TYR A 129 9.92 21.73 -2.94
N LYS A 130 10.13 21.74 -4.27
CA LYS A 130 10.00 20.54 -5.11
C LYS A 130 10.95 19.44 -4.65
N SER A 131 10.47 18.19 -4.67
CA SER A 131 11.28 17.03 -4.30
C SER A 131 11.68 16.23 -5.54
N THR A 132 12.92 16.45 -6.03
CA THR A 132 13.45 15.71 -7.18
C THR A 132 13.55 14.21 -6.88
N LEU A 133 13.88 13.84 -5.63
CA LEU A 133 13.99 12.45 -5.21
C LEU A 133 12.63 11.73 -5.29
N HIS A 134 11.55 12.38 -4.84
CA HIS A 134 10.18 11.87 -5.00
C HIS A 134 9.77 11.74 -6.47
N THR A 135 10.03 12.76 -7.28
CA THR A 135 9.71 12.72 -8.72
C THR A 135 10.44 11.57 -9.42
N ALA A 136 11.74 11.40 -9.14
CA ALA A 136 12.54 10.30 -9.68
C ALA A 136 12.01 8.93 -9.23
N ASN A 137 11.64 8.78 -7.95
CA ASN A 137 10.99 7.57 -7.44
C ASN A 137 9.72 7.25 -8.22
N ASN A 138 8.80 8.21 -8.33
CA ASN A 138 7.51 7.94 -8.94
C ASN A 138 7.65 7.58 -10.42
N ILE A 139 8.51 8.26 -11.18
CA ILE A 139 8.80 7.89 -12.58
C ILE A 139 9.41 6.48 -12.64
N GLY A 140 10.42 6.19 -11.82
CA GLY A 140 11.07 4.89 -11.77
C GLY A 140 10.10 3.76 -11.40
N VAL A 141 9.24 3.99 -10.42
CA VAL A 141 8.20 3.05 -9.97
C VAL A 141 7.16 2.81 -11.05
N ILE A 142 6.72 3.85 -11.76
CA ILE A 142 5.80 3.68 -12.91
C ILE A 142 6.42 2.76 -13.95
N LEU A 143 7.64 3.05 -14.40
CA LEU A 143 8.34 2.24 -15.41
C LEU A 143 8.54 0.80 -14.94
N LEU A 144 9.02 0.62 -13.70
CA LEU A 144 9.30 -0.68 -13.12
C LEU A 144 8.04 -1.52 -12.94
N LEU A 145 6.98 -0.94 -12.34
CA LEU A 145 5.74 -1.67 -12.08
C LEU A 145 4.97 -1.98 -13.37
N VAL A 146 4.98 -1.08 -14.37
CA VAL A 146 4.41 -1.39 -15.69
C VAL A 146 5.18 -2.54 -16.34
N GLY A 147 6.51 -2.46 -16.38
CA GLY A 147 7.35 -3.51 -16.98
C GLY A 147 7.20 -4.87 -16.28
N LEU A 148 7.20 -4.89 -14.96
CA LEU A 148 7.02 -6.14 -14.21
C LEU A 148 5.59 -6.70 -14.33
N ASN A 149 4.56 -5.85 -14.39
CA ASN A 149 3.19 -6.32 -14.58
C ASN A 149 2.94 -6.86 -15.99
N THR A 150 3.54 -6.26 -17.02
CA THR A 150 3.45 -6.82 -18.38
C THR A 150 4.11 -8.19 -18.46
N VAL A 151 5.28 -8.37 -17.83
CA VAL A 151 5.93 -9.68 -17.68
C VAL A 151 5.04 -10.66 -16.93
N LEU A 152 4.45 -10.25 -15.79
CA LEU A 152 3.55 -11.10 -15.01
C LEU A 152 2.37 -11.57 -15.87
N MET A 153 1.72 -10.66 -16.60
CA MET A 153 0.59 -10.99 -17.48
C MET A 153 0.99 -11.94 -18.62
N ALA A 154 2.17 -11.75 -19.21
CA ALA A 154 2.70 -12.64 -20.24
C ALA A 154 2.92 -14.06 -19.68
N LEU A 155 3.54 -14.18 -18.51
CA LEU A 155 3.77 -15.47 -17.84
C LEU A 155 2.47 -16.19 -17.51
N ILE A 156 1.44 -15.48 -17.03
CA ILE A 156 0.12 -16.04 -16.77
C ILE A 156 -0.51 -16.58 -18.06
N LYS A 157 -0.44 -15.83 -19.17
CA LYS A 157 -0.95 -16.28 -20.48
C LYS A 157 -0.24 -17.56 -20.94
N MET A 158 1.09 -17.61 -20.84
CA MET A 158 1.87 -18.81 -21.19
C MET A 158 1.46 -20.03 -20.36
N LYS A 159 1.34 -19.87 -19.03
CA LYS A 159 0.95 -20.96 -18.12
C LYS A 159 -0.49 -21.43 -18.35
N ARG A 160 -1.40 -20.53 -18.72
CA ARG A 160 -2.77 -20.87 -19.10
C ARG A 160 -2.82 -21.65 -20.42
N GLY A 161 -2.00 -21.28 -21.41
CA GLY A 161 -1.84 -22.04 -22.66
C GLY A 161 -1.28 -23.44 -22.45
N ALA A 162 -0.40 -23.62 -21.47
CA ALA A 162 0.11 -24.93 -21.03
C ALA A 162 -0.87 -25.74 -20.16
N ASN A 163 -2.14 -25.30 -20.03
CA ASN A 163 -3.19 -25.91 -19.23
C ASN A 163 -2.83 -26.14 -17.74
N THR A 164 -1.91 -25.35 -17.20
CA THR A 164 -1.52 -25.43 -15.79
C THR A 164 -2.58 -24.72 -14.92
N ARG A 165 -3.17 -25.45 -13.97
CA ARG A 165 -4.15 -24.87 -13.04
C ARG A 165 -3.45 -24.26 -11.84
N PHE A 166 -3.72 -22.98 -11.59
CA PHE A 166 -3.32 -22.33 -10.35
C PHE A 166 -4.30 -22.63 -9.22
N GLY A 167 -3.78 -22.83 -8.01
CA GLY A 167 -4.62 -22.89 -6.82
C GLY A 167 -5.31 -21.55 -6.57
N ARG A 168 -6.50 -21.58 -5.95
CA ARG A 168 -7.31 -20.38 -5.66
C ARG A 168 -6.54 -19.28 -4.91
N VAL A 169 -5.70 -19.67 -3.94
CA VAL A 169 -4.87 -18.74 -3.17
C VAL A 169 -3.77 -18.12 -4.03
N GLN A 170 -3.17 -18.89 -4.94
CA GLN A 170 -2.15 -18.39 -5.85
C GLN A 170 -2.72 -17.36 -6.82
N THR A 171 -3.87 -17.65 -7.43
CA THR A 171 -4.58 -16.71 -8.31
C THR A 171 -4.93 -15.42 -7.57
N LEU A 172 -5.39 -15.53 -6.32
CA LEU A 172 -5.72 -14.39 -5.49
C LEU A 172 -4.52 -13.48 -5.28
N ILE A 173 -3.39 -14.03 -4.83
CA ILE A 173 -2.19 -13.24 -4.53
C ILE A 173 -1.65 -12.56 -5.82
N THR A 174 -1.81 -13.21 -6.98
CA THR A 174 -1.46 -12.62 -8.27
C THR A 174 -2.36 -11.45 -8.64
N ILE A 175 -3.69 -11.61 -8.56
CA ILE A 175 -4.67 -10.53 -8.83
C ILE A 175 -4.45 -9.36 -7.85
N GLN A 176 -4.18 -9.66 -6.58
CA GLN A 176 -3.86 -8.66 -5.58
C GLN A 176 -2.71 -7.75 -6.02
N SER A 177 -1.60 -8.38 -6.42
CA SER A 177 -0.37 -7.68 -6.78
C SER A 177 -0.62 -6.75 -7.96
N PHE A 178 -1.42 -7.21 -8.94
CA PHE A 178 -1.85 -6.40 -10.07
C PHE A 178 -2.69 -5.19 -9.65
N VAL A 179 -3.71 -5.38 -8.81
CA VAL A 179 -4.60 -4.30 -8.35
C VAL A 179 -3.83 -3.25 -7.53
N ILE A 180 -2.96 -3.67 -6.61
CA ILE A 180 -2.10 -2.76 -5.85
C ILE A 180 -1.24 -1.93 -6.80
N CYS A 181 -0.63 -2.57 -7.81
CA CYS A 181 0.21 -1.87 -8.77
C CYS A 181 -0.57 -0.85 -9.59
N LEU A 182 -1.80 -1.15 -10.01
CA LEU A 182 -2.64 -0.19 -10.72
C LEU A 182 -2.86 1.08 -9.89
N PHE A 183 -3.30 0.94 -8.64
CA PHE A 183 -3.49 2.10 -7.76
C PHE A 183 -2.19 2.84 -7.45
N THR A 184 -1.08 2.11 -7.30
CA THR A 184 0.25 2.71 -7.07
C THR A 184 0.69 3.54 -8.29
N ILE A 185 0.56 2.98 -9.50
CA ILE A 185 0.89 3.68 -10.75
C ILE A 185 0.02 4.93 -10.94
N SER A 186 -1.30 4.79 -10.73
CA SER A 186 -2.24 5.92 -10.85
C SER A 186 -1.88 7.05 -9.88
N SER A 187 -1.61 6.72 -8.61
CA SER A 187 -1.23 7.71 -7.59
C SER A 187 0.10 8.37 -7.92
N SER A 188 1.13 7.58 -8.27
CA SER A 188 2.45 8.10 -8.70
C SER A 188 2.34 9.06 -9.87
N LEU A 189 1.54 8.72 -10.88
CA LEU A 189 1.38 9.53 -12.09
C LEU A 189 0.69 10.85 -11.77
N ILE A 190 -0.43 10.82 -11.05
CA ILE A 190 -1.17 12.03 -10.72
C ILE A 190 -0.32 12.94 -9.83
N PHE A 191 0.41 12.40 -8.84
CA PHE A 191 1.29 13.21 -7.98
C PHE A 191 2.41 13.91 -8.76
N VAL A 192 3.00 13.24 -9.76
CA VAL A 192 4.02 13.87 -10.61
C VAL A 192 3.42 15.01 -11.43
N ILE A 193 2.19 14.84 -11.93
CA ILE A 193 1.48 15.89 -12.66
C ILE A 193 1.16 17.06 -11.73
N ASP A 194 0.63 16.79 -10.53
CA ASP A 194 0.22 17.80 -9.54
C ASP A 194 1.40 18.66 -9.04
N GLN A 195 2.61 18.10 -9.05
CA GLN A 195 3.83 18.84 -8.70
C GLN A 195 4.30 19.84 -9.79
N HIS A 196 3.85 19.67 -11.04
CA HIS A 196 4.32 20.47 -12.19
C HIS A 196 3.22 21.34 -12.80
N PHE A 197 1.97 20.89 -12.72
CA PHE A 197 0.81 21.54 -13.31
C PHE A 197 -0.29 21.65 -12.27
N ARG A 198 -1.11 22.69 -12.37
CA ARG A 198 -2.27 22.83 -11.50
C ARG A 198 -3.35 21.85 -11.93
N VAL A 199 -3.62 20.86 -11.08
CA VAL A 199 -4.61 19.82 -11.32
C VAL A 199 -5.93 20.21 -10.63
N PRO A 200 -7.10 19.89 -11.20
CA PRO A 200 -8.38 20.13 -10.53
C PRO A 200 -8.47 19.36 -9.20
N THR A 201 -9.02 19.98 -8.16
CA THR A 201 -9.12 19.40 -6.80
C THR A 201 -9.76 18.01 -6.78
N VAL A 202 -10.74 17.75 -7.64
CA VAL A 202 -11.40 16.43 -7.75
C VAL A 202 -10.40 15.34 -8.12
N VAL A 203 -9.44 15.64 -9.00
CA VAL A 203 -8.43 14.67 -9.44
C VAL A 203 -7.37 14.47 -8.36
N THR A 204 -6.98 15.52 -7.64
CA THR A 204 -6.11 15.44 -6.46
C THR A 204 -6.74 14.57 -5.35
N ILE A 205 -8.03 14.76 -5.07
CA ILE A 205 -8.77 13.94 -4.11
C ILE A 205 -8.79 12.47 -4.57
N ALA A 206 -9.09 12.22 -5.86
CA ALA A 206 -9.07 10.87 -6.42
C ALA A 206 -7.69 10.21 -6.36
N SER A 207 -6.60 11.00 -6.49
CA SER A 207 -5.23 10.54 -6.29
C SER A 207 -4.98 10.09 -4.85
N ASN A 208 -5.40 10.88 -3.87
CA ASN A 208 -5.28 10.52 -2.45
C ASN A 208 -6.08 9.25 -2.11
N PHE A 209 -7.29 9.11 -2.64
CA PHE A 209 -8.04 7.86 -2.50
C PHE A 209 -7.35 6.67 -3.17
N SER A 210 -6.73 6.87 -4.33
CA SER A 210 -5.96 5.82 -4.99
C SER A 210 -4.76 5.38 -4.15
N TRP A 211 -4.07 6.33 -3.51
CA TRP A 211 -2.98 6.04 -2.58
C TRP A 211 -3.46 5.29 -1.33
N GLN A 212 -4.62 5.66 -0.77
CA GLN A 212 -5.22 4.92 0.34
C GLN A 212 -5.62 3.49 -0.09
N LEU A 213 -6.23 3.34 -1.27
CA LEU A 213 -6.65 2.04 -1.82
C LEU A 213 -5.47 1.11 -2.13
N SER A 214 -4.30 1.65 -2.53
CA SER A 214 -3.12 0.81 -2.74
C SER A 214 -2.67 0.09 -1.46
N ASN A 215 -2.98 0.66 -0.29
CA ASN A 215 -2.66 0.09 1.03
C ASN A 215 -3.84 -0.72 1.63
N ALA A 216 -5.08 -0.25 1.48
CA ALA A 216 -6.27 -0.91 2.04
C ALA A 216 -6.74 -2.14 1.21
N GLY A 217 -6.59 -2.08 -0.11
CA GLY A 217 -6.98 -3.13 -1.05
C GLY A 217 -6.46 -4.53 -0.69
N PRO A 218 -5.16 -4.73 -0.41
CA PRO A 218 -4.60 -6.00 0.08
C PRO A 218 -5.45 -6.69 1.15
N GLY A 219 -5.73 -5.98 2.25
CA GLY A 219 -6.42 -6.51 3.42
C GLY A 219 -7.87 -6.90 3.12
N ILE A 220 -8.60 -6.00 2.44
CA ILE A 220 -9.99 -6.24 2.03
C ILE A 220 -10.08 -7.49 1.17
N MET A 221 -9.18 -7.63 0.19
CA MET A 221 -9.20 -8.74 -0.74
C MET A 221 -8.87 -10.08 -0.06
N TYR A 222 -7.96 -10.08 0.92
CA TYR A 222 -7.69 -11.26 1.75
C TYR A 222 -8.89 -11.68 2.59
N ILE A 223 -9.55 -10.74 3.27
CA ILE A 223 -10.74 -11.02 4.08
C ILE A 223 -11.90 -11.53 3.21
N ALA A 224 -12.10 -10.96 2.02
CA ALA A 224 -13.19 -11.34 1.13
C ALA A 224 -13.04 -12.78 0.60
N ILE A 225 -11.82 -13.18 0.21
CA ILE A 225 -11.62 -14.39 -0.61
C ILE A 225 -10.88 -15.52 0.14
N ASN A 226 -9.97 -15.20 1.08
CA ASN A 226 -9.22 -16.21 1.83
C ASN A 226 -10.01 -16.68 3.07
N ARG A 227 -10.66 -17.84 2.94
CA ARG A 227 -11.49 -18.43 4.02
C ARG A 227 -10.74 -18.61 5.33
N THR A 228 -9.47 -18.99 5.29
CA THR A 228 -8.66 -19.21 6.51
C THR A 228 -8.43 -17.90 7.24
N ILE A 229 -8.04 -16.85 6.51
CA ILE A 229 -7.84 -15.51 7.10
C ILE A 229 -9.17 -14.97 7.62
N ARG A 230 -10.23 -15.06 6.83
CA ARG A 230 -11.58 -14.59 7.22
C ARG A 230 -12.08 -15.28 8.49
N ASN A 231 -11.96 -16.60 8.58
CA ASN A 231 -12.39 -17.35 9.75
C ASN A 231 -11.54 -17.01 10.98
N GLY A 232 -10.23 -16.77 10.80
CA GLY A 232 -9.35 -16.27 11.86
C GLY A 232 -9.81 -14.89 12.38
N VAL A 233 -10.09 -13.96 11.48
CA VAL A 233 -10.60 -12.62 11.82
C VAL A 233 -11.96 -12.70 12.53
N LEU A 234 -12.91 -13.48 11.99
CA LEU A 234 -14.21 -13.70 12.62
C LEU A 234 -14.10 -14.37 13.99
N SER A 235 -13.15 -15.29 14.19
CA SER A 235 -12.88 -15.89 15.49
C SER A 235 -12.35 -14.86 16.50
N MET A 236 -11.47 -13.95 16.08
CA MET A 236 -10.98 -12.87 16.94
C MET A 236 -12.10 -11.91 17.33
N ILE A 237 -12.98 -11.58 16.38
CA ILE A 237 -14.18 -10.76 16.62
C ILE A 237 -15.14 -11.48 17.57
N ASN A 238 -15.45 -12.76 17.33
CA ASN A 238 -16.35 -13.56 18.16
C ASN A 238 -15.78 -13.90 19.55
N LYS A 239 -14.45 -13.90 19.73
CA LYS A 239 -13.82 -14.02 21.05
C LYS A 239 -13.86 -12.69 21.82
N LYS A 240 -13.79 -11.55 21.12
CA LYS A 240 -13.93 -10.21 21.72
C LYS A 240 -15.39 -9.84 22.03
N ILE A 241 -16.31 -10.22 21.15
CA ILE A 241 -17.76 -10.09 21.33
C ILE A 241 -18.22 -11.37 22.00
N GLY A 242 -18.17 -11.43 23.34
CA GLY A 242 -18.46 -12.65 24.09
C GLY A 242 -19.86 -13.23 23.83
N TRP A 243 -19.99 -14.06 22.80
CA TRP A 243 -21.12 -14.97 22.70
C TRP A 243 -20.80 -16.18 23.59
N LYS A 244 -21.32 -16.11 24.83
CA LYS A 244 -21.59 -17.29 25.65
C LYS A 244 -22.57 -18.20 24.88
N ALA A 245 -22.05 -18.96 23.94
CA ALA A 245 -22.73 -20.12 23.35
C ALA A 245 -21.76 -21.31 23.30
N SER A 246 -20.96 -21.48 24.35
CA SER A 246 -20.28 -22.73 24.63
C SER A 246 -21.09 -23.48 25.69
N SER A 247 -22.13 -24.21 25.26
CA SER A 247 -22.67 -25.33 26.05
C SER A 247 -23.57 -26.29 25.26
N LYS A 248 -24.06 -25.95 24.05
CA LYS A 248 -25.06 -26.81 23.36
C LYS A 248 -24.56 -27.60 22.15
N ILE A 249 -23.36 -27.33 21.62
CA ILE A 249 -22.83 -28.05 20.45
C ILE A 249 -21.99 -29.28 20.86
N TYR A 250 -21.37 -29.25 22.05
CA TYR A 250 -20.63 -30.42 22.57
C TYR A 250 -21.52 -31.57 23.07
N SER A 251 -22.83 -31.35 23.27
CA SER A 251 -23.75 -32.41 23.70
C SER A 251 -24.38 -33.20 22.53
N ILE A 252 -24.28 -32.70 21.29
CA ILE A 252 -24.87 -33.39 20.12
C ILE A 252 -23.86 -34.37 19.53
N THR A 253 -22.58 -34.03 19.49
CA THR A 253 -21.54 -34.92 18.92
C THR A 253 -21.15 -36.11 19.82
N ARG A 254 -21.62 -36.15 21.08
CA ARG A 254 -21.30 -37.25 22.02
C ARG A 254 -22.35 -38.35 22.09
N ARG A 255 -23.54 -38.16 21.51
CA ARG A 255 -24.59 -39.20 21.48
C ARG A 255 -24.51 -40.11 20.25
N ASP A 256 -23.88 -39.65 19.17
CA ASP A 256 -23.86 -40.39 17.90
C ASP A 256 -22.60 -41.28 17.72
N LEU A 257 -21.72 -41.37 18.71
CA LEU A 257 -20.50 -42.20 18.68
C LEU A 257 -20.56 -43.42 19.62
N THR A 258 -21.74 -43.75 20.16
CA THR A 258 -21.91 -44.89 21.08
C THR A 258 -22.93 -45.94 20.62
N GLN A 259 -23.35 -45.94 19.35
CA GLN A 259 -24.17 -47.03 18.82
C GLN A 259 -23.77 -47.38 17.38
N TRP A 260 -23.18 -48.58 17.28
CA TRP A 260 -22.86 -49.38 16.08
C TRP A 260 -21.59 -49.03 15.30
#